data_AF-A0ABD5KMC6-F1
#
_entry.id   AF-A0ABD5KMC6-F1
#
_cell.length_a   1.000
_cell.length_b   1.000
_cell.length_c   1.000
_cell.angle_alpha   90.00
_cell.angle_beta   90.00
_cell.angle_gamma   90.00
#
_symmetry.space_group_name_H-M   'P 1'
#
loop_
_entity.id
_entity.type
_entity.pdbx_description
1 polymer ?
#
loop_
_entity_poly.entity_id
_entity_poly.type
_entity_poly.pdbx_seq_one_letter_code
_entity_poly.pdbx_strand_id
1 'polypeptide(L)'
;MKYNINLFGLMVDCDIIINGEKLGIEIPEENQKALKQYLVRVLPKYGREVTKDSSLETLLKFSLEAEKALDGRMVEPKLKLPYEFQPEIKEKLIEAAALQDISATQLLIRIIENKYQEIMGEEE
;
A
#
# COMPACT_ATOMS: atom_id res chain seq x y z
N MET A 1 21.59 1.06 12.69
CA MET A 1 21.17 2.34 12.07
C MET A 1 20.09 1.99 11.07
N LYS A 2 18.94 2.68 11.13
CA LYS A 2 17.81 2.40 10.23
C LYS A 2 18.03 3.10 8.90
N TYR A 3 17.95 2.35 7.81
CA TYR A 3 18.09 2.83 6.44
C TYR A 3 16.87 2.43 5.64
N ASN A 4 16.41 3.36 4.82
CA ASN A 4 15.27 3.17 3.95
C ASN A 4 15.76 2.76 2.57
N ILE A 5 15.41 1.55 2.13
CA ILE A 5 15.80 1.00 0.82
C ILE A 5 14.55 0.86 -0.04
N ASN A 6 14.64 1.32 -1.29
CA ASN A 6 13.58 1.07 -2.27
C ASN A 6 13.74 -0.35 -2.84
N LEU A 7 12.80 -1.24 -2.50
CA LEU A 7 12.71 -2.58 -3.04
C LEU A 7 11.45 -2.67 -3.91
N PHE A 8 11.63 -2.79 -5.22
CA PHE A 8 10.55 -2.97 -6.20
C PHE A 8 9.46 -1.89 -6.16
N GLY A 9 9.84 -0.64 -5.83
CA GLY A 9 8.91 0.47 -5.70
C GLY A 9 8.35 0.68 -4.29
N LEU A 10 8.66 -0.21 -3.33
CA LEU A 10 8.29 -0.07 -1.92
C LEU A 10 9.49 0.40 -1.10
N MET A 11 9.32 1.45 -0.29
CA MET A 11 10.31 1.86 0.70
C MET A 11 10.24 0.90 1.90
N VAL A 12 11.36 0.25 2.23
CA VAL A 12 11.46 -0.70 3.33
C VAL A 12 12.54 -0.21 4.30
N ASP A 13 12.17 -0.09 5.57
CA ASP A 13 13.12 0.17 6.65
C ASP A 13 13.94 -1.10 6.94
N CYS A 14 15.26 -0.95 6.91
CA CYS A 14 16.22 -2.02 7.14
C CYS A 14 17.28 -1.59 8.16
N ASP A 15 17.88 -2.55 8.84
CA ASP A 15 19.05 -2.34 9.68
C ASP A 15 20.31 -2.71 8.92
N ILE A 16 21.29 -1.78 8.92
CA ILE A 16 22.62 -2.07 8.41
C ILE A 16 23.45 -2.70 9.52
N ILE A 17 24.05 -3.86 9.22
CA ILE A 17 24.91 -4.61 10.11
C ILE A 17 26.29 -4.71 9.48
N ILE A 18 27.33 -4.37 10.24
CA ILE A 18 28.72 -4.50 9.81
C ILE A 18 29.35 -5.59 10.68
N ASN A 19 29.67 -6.73 10.07
CA ASN A 19 30.28 -7.87 10.73
C ASN A 19 31.69 -8.09 10.14
N GLY A 20 32.69 -7.43 10.74
CA GLY A 20 34.05 -7.40 10.20
C GLY A 20 34.08 -6.69 8.84
N GLU A 21 34.52 -7.41 7.80
CA GLU A 21 34.57 -6.91 6.42
C GLU A 21 33.26 -7.11 5.63
N LYS A 22 32.21 -7.65 6.26
CA LYS A 22 30.91 -7.89 5.59
C LYS A 22 29.89 -6.83 5.96
N LEU A 23 29.32 -6.20 4.94
CA LEU A 23 28.14 -5.35 5.06
C LEU A 23 26.89 -6.21 4.82
N GLY A 24 26.03 -6.31 5.83
CA GLY A 24 24.74 -6.98 5.79
C GLY A 24 23.59 -5.98 5.91
N ILE A 25 22.46 -6.33 5.31
CA ILE A 25 21.20 -5.62 5.46
C ILE A 25 20.22 -6.61 6.05
N GLU A 26 19.69 -6.31 7.24
CA GLU A 26 18.61 -7.07 7.85
C GLU A 26 17.30 -6.32 7.73
N ILE A 27 16.26 -7.01 7.30
CA ILE A 27 14.90 -6.49 7.28
C ILE A 27 14.20 -7.03 8.53
N PRO A 28 13.69 -6.20 9.44
CA PRO A 28 12.94 -6.65 10.61
C PRO A 28 11.73 -7.51 10.21
N GLU A 29 11.32 -8.47 11.04
CA GLU A 29 10.23 -9.41 10.69
C GLU A 29 8.92 -8.73 10.29
N GLU A 30 8.56 -7.63 10.95
CA GLU A 30 7.36 -6.85 10.61
C GLU A 30 7.44 -6.30 9.18
N ASN A 31 8.61 -5.79 8.80
CA ASN A 31 8.87 -5.25 7.47
C ASN A 31 8.97 -6.36 6.42
N GLN A 32 9.47 -7.55 6.79
CA GLN A 32 9.41 -8.73 5.92
C GLN A 32 7.97 -9.15 5.62
N LYS A 33 7.07 -9.10 6.62
CA LYS A 33 5.63 -9.40 6.43
C LYS A 33 4.97 -8.35 5.54
N ALA A 34 5.25 -7.07 5.75
CA ALA A 34 4.76 -5.98 4.90
C ALA A 34 5.24 -6.13 3.45
N LEU A 35 6.53 -6.39 3.25
CA LEU A 35 7.11 -6.63 1.93
C LEU A 35 6.46 -7.86 1.25
N LYS A 36 6.24 -8.95 2.00
CA LYS A 36 5.56 -10.14 1.49
C LYS A 36 4.16 -9.80 0.96
N GLN A 37 3.35 -9.11 1.76
CA GLN A 37 1.98 -8.73 1.39
C GLN A 37 1.97 -7.81 0.15
N TYR A 38 2.90 -6.86 0.11
CA TYR A 38 3.10 -5.99 -1.04
C TYR A 38 3.39 -6.77 -2.33
N LEU A 39 4.36 -7.69 -2.28
CA LEU A 39 4.77 -8.47 -3.45
C LEU A 39 3.64 -9.38 -3.96
N VAL A 40 2.88 -10.02 -3.06
CA VAL A 40 1.69 -10.81 -3.43
C VAL A 40 0.66 -9.96 -4.18
N ARG A 41 0.50 -8.68 -3.82
CA ARG A 41 -0.43 -7.76 -4.49
C ARG A 41 0.07 -7.27 -5.84
N VAL A 42 1.38 -7.05 -5.97
CA VAL A 42 1.97 -6.35 -7.12
C VAL A 42 2.42 -7.28 -8.23
N LEU A 43 2.99 -8.45 -7.90
CA LEU A 43 3.49 -9.42 -8.88
C LEU A 43 2.45 -9.94 -9.90
N PRO A 44 1.17 -10.15 -9.53
CA PRO A 44 0.15 -10.55 -10.51
C PRO A 44 -0.02 -9.56 -11.66
N LYS A 45 0.21 -8.26 -11.42
CA LYS A 45 0.13 -7.21 -12.45
C LYS A 45 1.28 -7.26 -13.45
N TYR A 46 2.33 -8.03 -13.13
CA TYR A 46 3.47 -8.30 -14.00
C TYR A 46 3.41 -9.71 -14.61
N GLY A 47 2.22 -10.34 -14.61
CA GLY A 47 2.00 -11.66 -15.22
C GLY A 47 2.55 -12.82 -14.40
N ARG A 48 2.81 -12.64 -13.11
CA ARG A 48 3.29 -13.70 -12.21
C ARG A 48 2.18 -14.20 -11.31
N GLU A 49 1.85 -15.48 -11.42
CA GLU A 49 0.90 -16.12 -10.51
C GLU A 49 1.56 -16.33 -9.15
N VAL A 50 1.12 -15.56 -8.17
CA VAL A 50 1.58 -15.66 -6.79
C VAL A 50 0.40 -15.88 -5.86
N THR A 51 0.58 -16.78 -4.91
CA THR A 51 -0.40 -17.08 -3.87
C THR A 51 0.07 -16.52 -2.53
N LYS A 52 -0.86 -16.30 -1.59
CA LYS A 52 -0.52 -15.85 -0.22
C LYS A 52 0.42 -16.83 0.50
N ASP A 53 0.39 -18.11 0.10
CA ASP A 53 1.23 -19.18 0.64
C ASP A 53 2.64 -19.21 0.05
N SER A 54 2.91 -18.42 -1.00
CA SER A 54 4.25 -18.32 -1.58
C SER A 54 5.26 -17.83 -0.52
N SER A 55 6.46 -18.41 -0.50
CA SER A 55 7.52 -17.96 0.40
C SER A 55 8.04 -16.58 0.00
N LEU A 56 8.57 -15.82 0.97
CA LEU A 56 9.16 -14.51 0.68
C LEU A 56 10.31 -14.63 -0.32
N GLU A 57 11.13 -15.68 -0.22
CA GLU A 57 12.22 -15.94 -1.16
C GLU A 57 11.72 -16.11 -2.60
N THR A 58 10.65 -16.88 -2.81
CA THR A 58 10.05 -17.07 -4.14
C THR A 58 9.51 -15.76 -4.69
N LEU A 59 8.84 -14.96 -3.85
CA LEU A 59 8.33 -13.63 -4.23
C LEU A 59 9.47 -12.68 -4.64
N LEU A 60 10.59 -12.68 -3.90
CA LEU A 60 11.76 -11.88 -4.24
C LEU A 60 12.38 -12.31 -5.57
N LYS A 61 12.50 -13.61 -5.84
CA LYS A 61 12.99 -14.13 -7.13
C LYS A 61 12.11 -13.65 -8.28
N PHE A 62 10.79 -13.78 -8.16
CA PHE A 62 9.86 -13.29 -9.19
C PHE A 62 9.91 -11.77 -9.38
N SER A 63 10.16 -11.02 -8.30
CA SER A 63 10.30 -9.57 -8.36
C SER A 63 11.57 -9.16 -9.11
N LEU A 64 12.70 -9.81 -8.83
CA LEU A 64 13.95 -9.59 -9.55
C LEU A 64 13.82 -9.93 -11.04
N GLU A 65 13.11 -11.02 -11.38
CA GLU A 65 12.86 -11.37 -12.78
C GLU A 65 11.94 -10.35 -13.48
N ALA A 66 10.88 -9.90 -12.82
CA ALA A 66 9.97 -8.89 -13.35
C ALA A 66 10.70 -7.54 -13.56
N GLU A 67 11.53 -7.12 -12.61
CA GLU A 67 12.32 -5.90 -12.71
C GLU A 67 13.33 -5.92 -13.86
N LYS A 68 13.99 -7.07 -14.08
CA LYS A 68 14.90 -7.27 -15.23
C LYS A 68 14.18 -7.22 -16.57
N ALA A 69 12.95 -7.71 -16.64
CA ALA A 69 12.14 -7.66 -17.86
C ALA A 69 11.64 -6.24 -18.20
N LEU A 70 11.67 -5.31 -17.23
CA LEU A 70 11.10 -3.96 -17.35
C LEU A 70 12.16 -2.84 -17.41
N ASP A 71 13.38 -3.18 -17.82
CA ASP A 71 14.50 -2.22 -17.88
C ASP A 71 14.76 -1.49 -16.54
N GLY A 72 14.49 -2.19 -15.42
CA GLY A 72 14.96 -1.82 -14.09
C GLY A 72 13.98 -1.06 -13.19
N ARG A 73 12.67 -1.00 -13.48
CA ARG A 73 11.71 -0.42 -12.53
C ARG A 73 10.39 -1.18 -12.43
N MET A 74 10.28 -2.01 -11.40
CA MET A 74 8.98 -2.28 -10.79
C MET A 74 8.54 -1.01 -10.06
N VAL A 75 7.37 -0.51 -10.39
CA VAL A 75 6.77 0.66 -9.74
C VAL A 75 5.49 0.18 -9.14
N GLU A 76 5.25 0.48 -7.86
CA GLU A 76 3.93 0.28 -7.29
C GLU A 76 2.93 0.98 -8.23
N PRO A 77 2.02 0.22 -8.87
CA PRO A 77 1.08 0.83 -9.79
C PRO A 77 0.26 1.79 -8.95
N LYS A 78 0.41 3.10 -9.25
CA LYS A 78 -0.40 4.14 -8.63
C LYS A 78 -1.83 3.65 -8.71
N LEU A 79 -2.41 3.31 -7.56
CA LEU A 79 -3.84 3.24 -7.45
C LEU A 79 -4.27 4.67 -7.77
N LYS A 80 -4.62 4.93 -9.04
CA LYS A 80 -5.61 5.96 -9.30
C LYS A 80 -6.76 5.48 -8.45
N LEU A 81 -6.99 6.14 -7.30
CA LEU A 81 -8.23 5.97 -6.57
C LEU A 81 -9.30 6.09 -7.66
N PRO A 82 -10.14 5.06 -7.89
CA PRO A 82 -11.13 5.11 -8.97
C PRO A 82 -12.11 6.28 -8.83
N TYR A 83 -12.01 7.01 -7.73
CA TYR A 83 -12.82 8.14 -7.34
C TYR A 83 -11.91 9.32 -6.96
N GLU A 84 -11.37 10.03 -7.94
CA GLU A 84 -11.55 11.48 -7.81
C GLU A 84 -13.05 11.66 -7.76
N PHE A 85 -13.58 12.19 -6.63
CA PHE A 85 -14.98 12.59 -6.58
C PHE A 85 -15.26 13.38 -7.85
N GLN A 86 -16.26 12.92 -8.62
CA GLN A 86 -16.70 13.72 -9.76
C GLN A 86 -16.92 15.16 -9.26
N PRO A 87 -16.50 16.19 -10.02
CA PRO A 87 -16.56 17.57 -9.55
C PRO A 87 -17.92 17.92 -8.95
N GLU A 88 -19.00 17.41 -9.54
CA GLU A 88 -20.39 17.53 -9.09
C GLU A 88 -20.62 16.98 -7.67
N ILE A 89 -20.04 15.82 -7.32
CA ILE A 89 -20.18 15.22 -5.98
C ILE A 89 -19.37 16.03 -4.96
N LYS A 90 -18.20 16.53 -5.36
CA LYS A 90 -17.37 17.38 -4.52
C LYS A 90 -18.07 18.70 -4.19
N GLU A 91 -18.71 19.33 -5.18
CA GLU A 91 -19.49 20.55 -4.99
C GLU A 91 -20.67 20.32 -4.03
N LYS A 92 -21.45 19.25 -4.25
CA LYS A 92 -22.56 18.89 -3.35
C LYS A 92 -22.11 18.61 -1.93
N LEU A 93 -20.94 17.98 -1.75
CA LEU A 93 -20.38 17.74 -0.42
C LEU A 93 -20.01 19.06 0.28
N ILE A 94 -19.45 20.02 -0.47
CA ILE A 94 -19.10 21.35 0.06
C ILE A 94 -20.36 22.13 0.43
N GLU A 95 -21.38 22.14 -0.44
CA GLU A 95 -22.66 22.79 -0.19
C GLU A 95 -23.37 22.22 1.05
N ALA A 96 -23.44 20.88 1.15
CA ALA A 96 -24.05 20.20 2.29
C ALA A 96 -23.31 20.43 3.61
N ALA A 97 -21.98 20.60 3.55
CA ALA A 97 -21.16 20.92 4.70
C ALA A 97 -21.34 22.38 5.14
N ALA A 98 -21.45 23.31 4.16
CA ALA A 98 -21.73 24.71 4.41
C ALA A 98 -23.10 24.93 5.07
N LEU A 99 -24.14 24.17 4.67
CA LEU A 99 -25.46 24.21 5.33
C LEU A 99 -25.42 23.76 6.80
N GLN A 100 -24.41 23.00 7.20
CA GLN A 100 -24.23 22.46 8.54
C GLN A 100 -23.12 23.17 9.33
N ASP A 101 -22.54 24.23 8.78
CA ASP A 101 -21.42 24.99 9.37
C ASP A 101 -20.22 24.10 9.77
N ILE A 102 -19.93 23.08 8.97
CA ILE A 102 -18.80 22.16 9.17
C ILE A 102 -17.94 22.10 7.91
N SER A 103 -16.70 21.62 8.03
CA SER A 103 -15.86 21.39 6.85
C SER A 103 -16.34 20.17 6.06
N ALA A 104 -16.15 20.20 4.73
CA ALA A 104 -16.46 19.06 3.86
C ALA A 104 -15.76 17.76 4.30
N THR A 105 -14.56 17.87 4.86
CA THR A 105 -13.82 16.74 5.44
C THR A 105 -14.51 16.17 6.67
N GLN A 106 -15.00 17.01 7.60
CA GLN A 106 -15.75 16.56 8.77
C GLN A 106 -17.06 15.89 8.38
N LEU A 107 -17.76 16.44 7.39
CA LEU A 107 -18.97 15.82 6.85
C LEU A 107 -18.66 14.44 6.24
N LEU A 108 -17.58 14.33 5.47
CA LEU A 108 -17.16 13.06 4.88
C LEU A 108 -16.83 12.00 5.95
N ILE A 109 -16.09 12.38 6.99
CA ILE A 109 -15.79 11.50 8.13
C ILE A 109 -17.08 10.99 8.76
N ARG A 110 -18.03 11.89 9.05
CA ARG A 110 -19.33 11.55 9.64
C ARG A 110 -20.15 10.61 8.77
N ILE A 111 -20.14 10.79 7.45
CA ILE A 111 -20.83 9.89 6.49
C ILE A 111 -20.21 8.49 6.56
N ILE A 112 -18.87 8.40 6.57
CA ILE A 112 -18.15 7.12 6.68
C ILE A 112 -18.48 6.44 8.00
N GLU A 113 -18.44 7.16 9.12
CA GLU A 113 -18.75 6.63 10.44
C GLU A 113 -20.19 6.13 10.52
N ASN A 114 -21.16 6.90 10.04
CA ASN A 114 -22.56 6.48 10.00
C ASN A 114 -22.74 5.22 9.15
N LYS A 115 -22.11 5.15 7.98
CA LYS A 115 -22.23 3.98 7.10
C LYS A 115 -21.54 2.75 7.68
N TYR A 116 -20.43 2.95 8.38
CA TYR A 116 -19.75 1.89 9.11
C TYR A 116 -20.62 1.34 10.25
N GLN A 117 -21.25 2.22 11.03
CA GLN A 117 -22.18 1.82 12.09
C GLN A 117 -23.44 1.13 11.53
N GLU A 118 -23.96 1.58 10.39
CA GLU A 118 -25.08 0.92 9.72
C GLU A 118 -24.73 -0.52 9.31
N ILE A 119 -23.52 -0.75 8.79
CA ILE A 119 -23.10 -2.08 8.31
C ILE A 119 -22.68 -2.99 9.47
N MET A 120 -21.98 -2.45 10.48
CA MET A 120 -21.41 -3.22 11.59
C MET A 120 -22.33 -3.31 12.82
N GLY A 121 -23.33 -2.44 12.91
CA GLY A 121 -24.29 -2.37 14.02
C GLY A 121 -25.58 -3.15 13.78
N GLU A 122 -25.77 -3.76 12.61
CA GLU A 122 -26.88 -4.69 12.33
C GLU A 122 -26.62 -6.12 12.86
N GLU A 123 -25.57 -6.35 13.66
CA GLU A 123 -25.23 -7.65 14.27
C GLU A 123 -25.74 -7.86 15.73
N GLU A 124 -26.82 -7.18 16.15
CA GLU A 124 -27.54 -7.51 17.42
C GLU A 124 -28.94 -8.10 17.22
#